data_AF-A0A9D1D3K1-F1
#
_entry.id   AF-A0A9D1D3K1-F1
#
_cell.length_a   1.000
_cell.length_b   1.000
_cell.length_c   1.000
_cell.angle_alpha   90.00
_cell.angle_beta   90.00
_cell.angle_gamma   90.00
#
_symmetry.space_group_name_H-M   'P 1'
#
loop_
_entity.id
_entity.type
_entity.pdbx_description
1 polymer ?
#
loop_
_entity_poly.entity_id
_entity_poly.type
_entity_poly.pdbx_seq_one_letter_code
_entity_poly.pdbx_strand_id
1 'polypeptide(L)'
;MEEKRLNSRQMAELERLVAFERDRCSADGMVVYQCAFPLRPQDPLQAELVDAGVLAVKMSADSDRPFVVIAPEGYACIDRVEEQERRERYWERRDWAIVLIAGLFGMLCTLIGLLIGLSM
;
A
#
# COMPACT_ATOMS: atom_id res chain seq x y z
N MET A 1 2.68 -10.81 18.65
CA MET A 1 1.53 -10.74 17.71
C MET A 1 2.02 -11.31 16.40
N GLU A 2 1.50 -12.47 15.99
CA GLU A 2 1.75 -13.00 14.64
C GLU A 2 1.13 -12.03 13.63
N GLU A 3 1.96 -11.47 12.75
CA GLU A 3 1.49 -10.61 11.67
C GLU A 3 0.83 -11.50 10.61
N LYS A 4 -0.50 -11.65 10.72
CA LYS A 4 -1.28 -12.48 9.79
C LYS A 4 -1.29 -11.80 8.43
N ARG A 5 -0.63 -12.41 7.45
CA ARG A 5 -0.58 -11.93 6.07
C ARG A 5 -1.99 -11.96 5.48
N LEU A 6 -2.54 -10.79 5.14
CA LEU A 6 -3.84 -10.68 4.50
C LEU A 6 -3.80 -11.25 3.07
N ASN A 7 -4.88 -11.89 2.65
CA ASN A 7 -5.08 -12.27 1.26
C ASN A 7 -5.41 -11.03 0.40
N SER A 8 -5.14 -11.10 -0.90
CA SER A 8 -5.49 -10.09 -1.91
C SER A 8 -6.91 -9.52 -1.78
N ARG A 9 -7.93 -10.38 -1.57
CA ARG A 9 -9.32 -9.93 -1.38
C ARG A 9 -9.54 -9.17 -0.07
N GLN A 10 -8.90 -9.63 1.01
CA GLN A 10 -8.97 -8.98 2.31
C GLN A 10 -8.29 -7.61 2.25
N MET A 11 -7.13 -7.53 1.61
CA MET A 11 -6.42 -6.27 1.39
C MET A 11 -7.26 -5.29 0.57
N ALA A 12 -7.87 -5.74 -0.52
CA ALA A 12 -8.70 -4.87 -1.36
C ALA A 12 -9.93 -4.31 -0.63
N GLU A 13 -10.59 -5.09 0.22
CA GLU A 13 -11.69 -4.56 1.04
C GLU A 13 -11.18 -3.63 2.16
N LEU A 14 -10.04 -3.94 2.79
CA LEU A 14 -9.43 -3.03 3.76
C LEU A 14 -9.07 -1.68 3.11
N GLU A 15 -8.46 -1.70 1.93
CA GLU A 15 -8.18 -0.50 1.13
C GLU A 15 -9.46 0.27 0.80
N ARG A 16 -10.53 -0.43 0.42
CA ARG A 16 -11.83 0.19 0.13
C ARG A 16 -12.42 0.87 1.37
N LEU A 17 -12.33 0.24 2.54
CA LEU A 17 -12.83 0.81 3.80
C LEU A 17 -12.01 2.05 4.21
N VAL A 18 -10.68 1.97 4.10
CA VAL A 18 -9.79 3.12 4.39
C VAL A 18 -10.02 4.25 3.40
N ALA A 19 -10.20 3.95 2.11
CA ALA A 19 -10.50 4.96 1.10
C ALA A 19 -11.84 5.65 1.37
N PHE A 20 -12.86 4.88 1.75
CA PHE A 20 -14.15 5.43 2.14
C PHE A 20 -14.04 6.34 3.37
N GLU A 21 -13.28 5.92 4.38
CA GLU A 21 -13.02 6.74 5.57
C GLU A 21 -12.26 8.02 5.22
N ARG A 22 -11.22 7.94 4.39
CA ARG A 22 -10.45 9.10 3.94
C ARG A 22 -11.30 10.10 3.14
N ASP A 23 -12.29 9.63 2.38
CA ASP A 23 -13.20 10.48 1.60
C ASP A 23 -14.26 11.18 2.47
N ARG A 24 -14.80 10.48 3.47
CA ARG A 24 -15.97 10.93 4.24
C ARG A 24 -15.66 11.48 5.63
N CYS A 25 -14.61 10.98 6.27
CA CYS A 25 -14.29 11.20 7.68
C CYS A 25 -12.97 11.97 7.88
N SER A 26 -12.27 12.36 6.80
CA SER A 26 -11.07 13.19 6.86
C SER A 26 -11.36 14.65 6.49
N ALA A 27 -10.69 15.56 7.17
CA ALA A 27 -10.58 16.96 6.78
C ALA A 27 -9.11 17.31 6.63
N ASP A 28 -8.75 17.94 5.51
CA ASP A 28 -7.37 18.35 5.20
C ASP A 28 -6.34 17.20 5.29
N GLY A 29 -6.72 16.01 4.82
CA GLY A 29 -5.85 14.83 4.82
C GLY A 29 -5.67 14.13 6.17
N MET A 30 -6.28 14.64 7.25
CA MET A 30 -6.24 14.05 8.59
C MET A 30 -7.59 13.42 8.94
N VAL A 31 -7.59 12.18 9.43
CA VAL A 31 -8.80 11.52 9.93
C VAL A 31 -9.26 12.26 11.18
N VAL A 32 -10.40 12.96 11.09
CA VAL A 32 -10.92 13.76 12.21
C VAL A 32 -11.69 12.87 13.19
N TYR A 33 -12.39 11.86 12.67
CA TYR A 33 -13.12 10.87 13.44
C TYR A 33 -13.02 9.49 12.78
N GLN A 34 -12.98 8.43 13.59
CA GLN A 34 -13.06 7.07 13.07
C GLN A 34 -14.45 6.79 12.50
N CYS A 35 -14.52 6.38 11.24
CA CYS A 35 -15.76 5.96 10.60
C CYS A 35 -16.26 4.64 11.24
N ALA A 36 -17.55 4.60 11.61
CA ALA A 36 -18.21 3.41 12.11
C ALA A 36 -18.93 2.68 10.96
N PHE A 37 -18.48 1.47 10.66
CA PHE A 37 -19.05 0.61 9.62
C PHE A 37 -20.07 -0.36 10.21
N PRO A 38 -21.17 -0.68 9.51
CA PRO A 38 -22.12 -1.67 9.99
C PRO A 38 -21.47 -3.07 10.07
N LEU A 39 -21.72 -3.79 11.17
CA LEU A 39 -21.35 -5.19 11.26
C LEU A 39 -22.28 -6.03 10.38
N ARG A 40 -21.69 -6.78 9.45
CA ARG A 40 -22.34 -7.68 8.50
C ARG A 40 -21.88 -9.11 8.82
N PRO A 41 -22.58 -9.83 9.71
CA PRO A 41 -22.16 -11.18 10.14
C PRO A 41 -22.23 -12.22 9.01
N GLN A 42 -22.96 -11.92 7.94
CA GLN A 42 -23.06 -12.79 6.75
C GLN A 42 -21.94 -12.55 5.75
N ASP A 43 -21.13 -11.50 5.94
CA ASP A 43 -20.01 -11.17 5.07
C ASP A 43 -18.75 -11.90 5.60
N PRO A 44 -18.30 -13.00 4.96
CA PRO A 44 -17.16 -13.76 5.44
C PRO A 44 -15.88 -12.92 5.41
N LEU A 45 -15.78 -11.95 4.50
CA LEU A 45 -14.60 -11.11 4.36
C LEU A 45 -14.44 -10.17 5.55
N GLN A 46 -15.55 -9.60 6.04
CA GLN A 46 -15.51 -8.73 7.22
C GLN A 46 -15.18 -9.54 8.48
N ALA A 47 -15.73 -10.75 8.62
CA ALA A 47 -15.40 -11.65 9.72
C ALA A 47 -13.91 -12.01 9.72
N GLU A 48 -13.36 -12.37 8.56
CA GLU A 48 -11.93 -12.70 8.42
C GLU A 48 -11.01 -11.51 8.73
N LEU A 49 -11.42 -10.28 8.38
CA LEU A 49 -10.68 -9.05 8.71
C LEU A 49 -10.72 -8.72 10.21
N VAL A 50 -11.83 -9.03 10.88
CA VAL A 50 -11.93 -8.94 12.34
C VAL A 50 -11.05 -9.99 13.00
N ASP A 51 -11.08 -11.24 12.53
CA ASP A 51 -10.22 -12.32 13.02
C ASP A 51 -8.72 -12.06 12.76
N ALA A 52 -8.39 -11.29 11.73
CA ALA A 52 -7.03 -10.84 11.45
C ALA A 52 -6.60 -9.65 12.34
N GLY A 53 -7.50 -9.09 13.14
CA GLY A 53 -7.21 -7.98 14.05
C GLY A 53 -7.05 -6.61 13.35
N VAL A 54 -7.33 -6.52 12.05
CA VAL A 54 -7.27 -5.25 11.31
C VAL A 54 -8.58 -4.45 11.40
N LEU A 55 -9.67 -5.13 11.77
CA LEU A 55 -10.94 -4.53 12.12
C LEU A 55 -11.29 -4.84 13.58
N ALA A 56 -11.83 -3.84 14.29
CA ALA A 56 -12.26 -3.99 15.67
C ALA A 56 -13.79 -3.81 15.78
N VAL A 57 -14.45 -4.77 16.42
CA VAL A 57 -15.87 -4.68 16.73
C VAL A 57 -16.06 -3.84 17.99
N LYS A 58 -16.90 -2.81 17.91
CA LYS A 58 -17.27 -1.95 19.04
C LYS A 58 -18.79 -1.96 19.22
N MET A 59 -19.24 -1.78 20.46
CA MET A 59 -20.64 -1.53 20.76
C MET A 59 -20.87 -0.04 20.92
N SER A 60 -22.01 0.44 20.42
CA SER A 60 -22.43 1.81 20.67
C SER A 60 -23.02 1.90 22.07
N ALA A 61 -22.71 2.98 22.79
CA ALA A 61 -23.32 3.24 24.08
C ALA A 61 -24.82 3.56 23.95
N ASP A 62 -25.24 4.06 22.79
CA ASP A 62 -26.59 4.57 22.52
C ASP A 62 -27.43 3.61 21.67
N SER A 63 -26.80 2.62 21.03
CA SER A 63 -27.49 1.60 20.27
C SER A 63 -26.93 0.22 20.58
N ASP A 64 -27.82 -0.74 20.85
CA ASP A 64 -27.46 -2.14 21.11
C ASP A 64 -27.01 -2.88 19.82
N ARG A 65 -26.52 -2.13 18.83
CA ARG A 65 -26.07 -2.63 17.53
C ARG A 65 -24.55 -2.53 17.47
N PRO A 66 -23.84 -3.66 17.29
CA PRO A 66 -22.41 -3.62 17.11
C PRO A 66 -22.05 -2.99 15.76
N PHE A 67 -20.94 -2.26 15.75
CA PHE A 67 -20.34 -1.68 14.56
C PHE A 67 -18.86 -2.05 14.52
N VAL A 68 -18.24 -1.84 13.38
CA VAL A 68 -16.84 -2.17 13.12
C VAL A 68 -16.09 -0.89 12.81
N VAL A 69 -14.88 -0.77 13.34
CA VAL A 69 -13.94 0.30 13.00
C VAL A 69 -12.63 -0.30 12.52
N ILE A 70 -11.86 0.49 11.78
CA ILE A 70 -10.51 0.10 11.38
C ILE A 70 -9.60 0.21 12.60
N ALA A 71 -8.89 -0.88 12.90
CA ALA A 71 -7.94 -0.91 14.00
C ALA A 71 -6.62 -0.23 13.58
N PRO A 72 -5.81 0.27 14.53
CA PRO A 72 -4.46 0.79 14.24
C PRO A 72 -3.62 -0.12 13.34
N GLU A 73 -3.74 -1.43 13.56
CA GLU A 73 -3.09 -2.50 12.81
C GLU A 73 -3.53 -2.52 11.34
N GLY A 74 -4.79 -2.20 11.06
CA GLY A 74 -5.31 -2.07 9.70
C GLY A 74 -4.66 -0.91 8.94
N TYR A 75 -4.51 0.25 9.58
CA TYR A 75 -3.82 1.40 8.96
C TYR A 75 -2.33 1.11 8.74
N ALA A 76 -1.66 0.52 9.73
CA ALA A 76 -0.26 0.13 9.61
C ALA A 76 -0.03 -0.89 8.47
N CYS A 77 -1.01 -1.75 8.21
CA CYS A 77 -0.96 -2.69 7.09
C CYS A 77 -0.95 -1.94 5.73
N ILE A 78 -1.84 -0.96 5.57
CA ILE A 78 -1.92 -0.14 4.34
C ILE A 78 -0.65 0.69 4.15
N ASP A 79 -0.16 1.35 5.19
CA ASP A 79 1.06 2.16 5.11
C ASP A 79 2.27 1.33 4.69
N ARG A 80 2.39 0.09 5.19
CA ARG A 80 3.46 -0.84 4.79
C ARG A 80 3.40 -1.21 3.31
N VAL A 81 2.20 -1.45 2.77
CA VAL A 81 2.02 -1.74 1.34
C VAL A 81 2.43 -0.53 0.51
N GLU A 82 1.94 0.66 0.85
CA GLU A 82 2.29 1.89 0.14
C GLU A 82 3.81 2.16 0.17
N GLU A 83 4.46 1.94 1.32
CA GLU A 83 5.91 2.09 1.44
C GLU A 83 6.67 1.10 0.56
N GLN A 84 6.21 -0.15 0.49
CA GLN A 84 6.82 -1.17 -0.33
C GLN A 84 6.69 -0.84 -1.82
N GLU A 85 5.51 -0.43 -2.28
CA GLU A 85 5.30 0.02 -3.66
C GLU A 85 6.14 1.25 -4.02
N ARG A 86 6.34 2.19 -3.07
CA ARG A 86 7.22 3.34 -3.27
C ARG A 86 8.68 2.91 -3.44
N ARG A 87 9.13 1.92 -2.65
CA ARG A 87 10.47 1.35 -2.78
C ARG A 87 10.63 0.64 -4.13
N GLU A 88 9.67 -0.17 -4.54
CA GLU A 88 9.71 -0.88 -5.82
C GLU A 88 9.78 0.11 -7.00
N ARG A 89 8.92 1.13 -7.01
CA ARG A 89 8.97 2.22 -8.01
C ARG A 89 10.28 3.01 -8.02
N TYR A 90 10.98 3.05 -6.89
CA TYR A 90 12.29 3.69 -6.79
C TYR A 90 13.39 2.83 -7.41
N TRP A 91 13.35 1.52 -7.18
CA TRP A 91 14.29 0.56 -7.78
C TRP A 91 14.10 0.46 -9.30
N GLU A 92 12.86 0.38 -9.79
CA GLU A 92 12.56 0.32 -11.24
C GLU A 92 13.13 1.53 -12.01
N ARG A 93 13.05 2.74 -11.44
CA ARG A 93 13.61 3.95 -12.07
C ARG A 93 15.13 3.94 -12.13
N ARG A 94 15.81 3.30 -11.17
CA ARG A 94 17.27 3.20 -11.14
C ARG A 94 17.78 2.23 -12.20
N ASP A 95 17.09 1.12 -12.41
CA ASP A 95 17.54 0.11 -13.36
C ASP A 95 17.58 0.67 -14.79
N TRP A 96 16.56 1.42 -15.23
CA TRP A 96 16.59 2.03 -16.55
C TRP A 96 17.68 3.09 -16.71
N ALA A 97 17.92 3.90 -15.68
CA ALA A 97 18.99 4.90 -15.70
C ALA A 97 20.38 4.26 -15.77
N ILE A 98 20.62 3.17 -15.02
CA ILE A 98 21.88 2.42 -15.05
C ILE A 98 22.11 1.80 -16.42
N VAL A 99 21.08 1.16 -16.99
CA VAL A 99 21.15 0.57 -18.34
C VAL A 99 21.49 1.62 -19.40
N LEU A 100 20.88 2.81 -19.32
CA LEU A 100 21.11 3.90 -20.27
C LEU A 100 22.53 4.48 -20.16
N ILE A 101 23.02 4.70 -18.93
CA ILE A 101 24.39 5.20 -18.69
C ILE A 101 25.43 4.18 -19.17
N ALA A 102 25.25 2.89 -18.86
CA ALA A 102 26.15 1.84 -19.31
C ALA A 102 26.18 1.73 -20.85
N GLY A 103 25.02 1.86 -21.51
CA GLY A 103 24.91 1.90 -22.97
C GLY A 103 25.65 3.09 -23.60
N LEU A 104 25.46 4.30 -23.08
CA LEU A 104 26.18 5.50 -23.55
C LEU A 104 27.69 5.38 -23.35
N PHE A 105 28.12 4.85 -22.20
CA PHE A 105 29.54 4.63 -21.93
C PHE A 105 30.16 3.61 -22.90
N GLY A 106 29.47 2.50 -23.15
CA GLY A 106 29.90 1.51 -24.15
C GLY A 106 30.01 2.12 -25.55
N MET A 107 29.03 2.92 -25.96
CA MET A 107 29.04 3.63 -27.25
C MET A 107 30.20 4.63 -27.36
N LEU A 108 30.50 5.35 -26.28
CA LEU A 108 31.63 6.28 -26.23
C LEU A 108 32.96 5.53 -26.40
N CYS A 109 33.15 4.43 -25.69
CA CYS A 109 34.37 3.62 -25.76
C CYS A 109 34.60 3.04 -27.17
N THR A 110 33.55 2.57 -27.83
CA THR A 110 33.66 2.05 -29.21
C THR A 110 33.99 3.16 -30.20
N LEU A 111 33.41 4.36 -30.06
CA LEU A 111 33.73 5.52 -30.89
C LEU A 111 35.18 5.97 -30.71
N ILE A 112 35.68 6.03 -29.47
CA ILE A 112 37.07 6.39 -29.18
C ILE A 112 38.02 5.35 -29.78
N GLY A 113 37.75 4.05 -29.57
CA GLY A 113 38.56 2.98 -30.16
C GLY A 113 38.59 3.01 -31.68
N LEU A 114 37.44 3.28 -32.32
CA LEU A 114 37.33 3.43 -33.77
C LEU A 114 38.13 4.63 -34.28
N LEU A 115 38.04 5.78 -33.62
CA LEU A 115 38.79 6.99 -33.98
C LEU A 115 40.31 6.79 -33.90
N ILE A 116 40.78 6.14 -32.82
CA ILE A 116 42.21 5.83 -32.66
C ILE A 116 42.66 4.86 -33.75
N GLY A 117 41.87 3.81 -34.02
CA GLY A 117 42.19 2.82 -35.06
C GLY A 117 42.17 3.37 -36.49
N LEU A 118 41.36 4.40 -36.77
CA LEU A 118 41.34 5.10 -38.06
C LEU A 118 42.46 6.14 -38.21
N SER A 119 43.03 6.60 -37.09
CA SER A 119 44.12 7.58 -37.08
C SER A 119 45.51 6.95 -37.21
N MET A 120 45.63 5.62 -37.10
CA MET A 120 46.83 4.83 -37.39
C MET A 120 46.78 4.28 -38.81
#